data_AF-A0A929SRL4-F1
#
_entry.id   AF-A0A929SRL4-F1
#
_cell.length_a   1.000
_cell.length_b   1.000
_cell.length_c   1.000
_cell.angle_alpha   90.00
_cell.angle_beta   90.00
_cell.angle_gamma   90.00
#
_symmetry.space_group_name_H-M   'P 1'
#
loop_
_entity.id
_entity.type
_entity.pdbx_description
1 polymer ?
#
loop_
_entity_poly.entity_id
_entity_poly.type
_entity_poly.pdbx_seq_one_letter_code
_entity_poly.pdbx_strand_id
1 'polypeptide(L)'
;MKELGLIFKNKREENSISIEEASHDLNIDKDLIENLEIGNTKIFKDIIFLKQLVNDYAKYLSLDKDKINEQLNDYLFEHTSKISLEDIEREKNKIDSNRICSPYTNPIKEKTLEINKPEYKLALIVTLMLLFVLMLILIKLFLINNTEKEKGQRYEKKNEFTKQTYNY
;
A
#
# COMPACT_ATOMS: atom_id res chain seq x y z
N MET A 1 2.26 -15.78 29.03
CA MET A 1 3.04 -15.42 30.24
C MET A 1 3.38 -16.60 31.15
N LYS A 2 2.44 -17.46 31.55
CA LYS A 2 2.73 -18.58 32.48
C LYS A 2 3.86 -19.49 31.99
N GLU A 3 3.89 -19.78 30.69
CA GLU A 3 4.96 -20.57 30.07
C GLU A 3 6.34 -19.88 30.18
N LEU A 4 6.39 -18.57 29.91
CA LEU A 4 7.60 -17.76 30.05
C LEU A 4 8.09 -17.75 31.51
N GLY A 5 7.19 -17.58 32.47
CA GLY A 5 7.52 -17.63 33.90
C GLY A 5 8.10 -18.99 34.33
N LEU A 6 7.52 -20.08 33.80
CA LEU A 6 8.01 -21.43 34.08
C LEU A 6 9.42 -21.66 33.53
N ILE A 7 9.75 -21.11 32.35
CA ILE A 7 11.11 -21.18 31.78
C ILE A 7 12.12 -20.50 32.70
N PHE A 8 11.78 -19.32 33.22
CA PHE A 8 12.64 -18.63 34.18
C PHE A 8 12.85 -19.43 35.46
N LYS A 9 11.76 -19.92 36.05
CA LYS A 9 11.81 -20.75 37.24
C LYS A 9 12.69 -21.98 37.06
N ASN A 10 12.45 -22.74 36.00
CA ASN A 10 13.21 -23.95 35.70
C ASN A 10 14.69 -23.63 35.50
N LYS A 11 15.02 -22.53 34.80
CA LYS A 11 16.42 -22.16 34.57
C LYS A 11 17.12 -21.68 35.84
N ARG A 12 16.43 -20.93 36.70
CA ARG A 12 16.95 -20.53 38.00
C ARG A 12 17.24 -21.74 38.88
N GLU A 13 16.30 -22.68 38.96
CA GLU A 13 16.46 -23.92 39.73
C GLU A 13 17.56 -24.83 39.15
N GLU A 14 17.67 -24.93 37.83
CA GLU A 14 18.77 -25.63 37.14
C GLU A 14 20.13 -25.03 37.52
N ASN A 15 20.22 -23.71 37.60
CA ASN A 15 21.41 -22.99 38.03
C ASN A 15 21.61 -23.01 39.56
N SER A 16 20.71 -23.63 40.33
CA SER A 16 20.73 -23.66 41.80
C SER A 16 20.71 -22.29 42.48
N ILE A 17 20.11 -21.29 41.83
CA ILE A 17 20.03 -19.92 42.32
C ILE A 17 18.76 -19.74 43.16
N SER A 18 18.86 -19.08 44.31
CA SER A 18 17.68 -18.75 45.14
C SER A 18 16.95 -17.50 44.61
N ILE A 19 15.67 -17.31 44.97
CA ILE A 19 14.95 -16.09 44.58
C ILE A 19 15.59 -14.87 45.27
N GLU A 20 16.03 -15.04 46.51
CA GLU A 20 16.72 -14.03 47.31
C GLU A 20 18.03 -13.56 46.65
N GLU A 21 18.81 -14.49 46.12
CA GLU A 21 20.06 -14.20 45.41
C GLU A 21 19.80 -13.47 44.09
N ALA A 22 18.85 -13.96 43.28
CA ALA A 22 18.46 -13.28 42.05
C ALA A 22 17.91 -11.87 42.30
N SER A 23 17.11 -11.71 43.37
CA SER A 23 16.55 -10.42 43.81
C SER A 23 17.65 -9.44 44.19
N HIS A 24 18.63 -9.91 44.96
CA HIS A 24 19.78 -9.10 45.37
C HIS A 24 20.64 -8.68 44.17
N ASP A 25 20.98 -9.62 43.28
CA ASP A 25 21.89 -9.36 42.15
C ASP A 25 21.26 -8.45 41.09
N LEU A 26 19.96 -8.60 40.84
CA LEU A 26 19.23 -7.75 39.90
C LEU A 26 18.78 -6.43 40.53
N ASN A 27 18.87 -6.30 41.86
CA ASN A 27 18.30 -5.18 42.63
C ASN A 27 16.81 -4.98 42.33
N ILE A 28 16.05 -6.10 42.34
CA ILE A 28 14.61 -6.15 42.07
C ILE A 28 13.94 -6.85 43.24
N ASP A 29 12.76 -6.36 43.62
CA ASP A 29 12.02 -6.93 44.74
C ASP A 29 11.69 -8.42 44.54
N LYS A 30 11.84 -9.20 45.61
CA LYS A 30 11.65 -10.67 45.58
C LYS A 30 10.26 -11.02 45.04
N ASP A 31 9.25 -10.28 45.49
CA ASP A 31 7.87 -10.48 45.09
C ASP A 31 7.68 -10.34 43.57
N LEU A 32 8.43 -9.45 42.91
CA LEU A 32 8.33 -9.26 41.46
C LEU A 32 8.91 -10.44 40.68
N ILE A 33 10.01 -11.02 41.16
CA ILE A 33 10.62 -12.22 40.56
C ILE A 33 9.68 -13.42 40.73
N GLU A 34 9.13 -13.62 41.93
CA GLU A 34 8.19 -14.70 42.19
C GLU A 34 6.91 -14.56 41.36
N ASN A 35 6.35 -13.35 41.28
CA ASN A 35 5.17 -13.07 40.44
C ASN A 35 5.47 -13.24 38.94
N LEU A 36 6.70 -12.99 38.50
CA LEU A 36 7.13 -13.25 37.13
C LEU A 36 7.17 -14.76 36.84
N GLU A 37 7.76 -15.55 37.74
CA GLU A 37 7.88 -17.01 37.61
C GLU A 37 6.53 -17.73 37.57
N ILE A 38 5.55 -17.28 38.37
CA ILE A 38 4.18 -17.81 38.32
C ILE A 38 3.34 -17.23 37.17
N GLY A 39 3.85 -16.23 36.46
CA GLY A 39 3.18 -15.55 35.36
C GLY A 39 2.02 -14.66 35.79
N ASN A 40 2.05 -14.08 37.00
CA ASN A 40 1.05 -13.16 37.50
C ASN A 40 1.30 -11.74 36.99
N THR A 41 0.65 -11.38 35.90
CA THR A 41 0.91 -10.13 35.19
C THR A 41 0.25 -8.90 35.81
N LYS A 42 -0.67 -9.10 36.75
CA LYS A 42 -1.45 -8.02 37.39
C LYS A 42 -0.65 -7.16 38.35
N ILE A 43 0.49 -7.66 38.82
CA ILE A 43 1.35 -7.00 39.81
C ILE A 43 2.24 -5.95 39.15
N PHE A 44 2.56 -6.12 37.86
CA PHE A 44 3.50 -5.23 37.16
C PHE A 44 2.82 -3.90 36.82
N LYS A 45 3.52 -2.80 37.15
CA LYS A 45 3.04 -1.43 36.97
C LYS A 45 2.71 -1.10 35.51
N ASP A 46 3.62 -1.45 34.60
CA ASP A 46 3.46 -1.22 33.17
C ASP A 46 4.21 -2.29 32.34
N ILE A 47 3.88 -2.32 31.05
CA ILE A 47 4.46 -3.27 30.08
C ILE A 47 5.95 -3.00 29.85
N ILE A 48 6.38 -1.75 29.96
CA ILE A 48 7.77 -1.34 29.74
C ILE A 48 8.66 -1.94 30.84
N PHE A 49 8.23 -1.81 32.10
CA PHE A 49 8.88 -2.41 33.25
C PHE A 49 8.90 -3.94 33.13
N LEU A 50 7.78 -4.56 32.77
CA LEU A 50 7.73 -6.00 32.54
C LEU A 50 8.76 -6.45 31.49
N LYS A 51 8.85 -5.73 30.37
CA LYS A 51 9.82 -6.03 29.30
C LYS A 51 11.26 -5.86 29.77
N GLN A 52 11.54 -4.84 30.56
CA GLN A 52 12.88 -4.62 31.12
C GLN A 52 13.25 -5.75 32.08
N LEU A 53 12.37 -6.05 33.04
CA LEU A 53 12.54 -7.14 34.00
C LEU A 53 12.79 -8.49 33.31
N VAL A 54 12.00 -8.83 32.29
CA VAL A 54 12.16 -10.07 31.52
C VAL A 54 13.52 -10.12 30.82
N ASN A 55 13.98 -9.01 30.24
CA ASN A 55 15.28 -8.96 29.57
C ASN A 55 16.46 -9.05 30.56
N ASP A 56 16.39 -8.33 31.67
CA ASP A 56 17.43 -8.33 32.69
C ASP A 56 17.54 -9.72 33.34
N TYR A 57 16.39 -10.36 33.62
CA TYR A 57 16.39 -11.69 34.21
C TYR A 57 16.84 -12.78 33.24
N ALA A 58 16.46 -12.69 31.96
CA ALA A 58 16.97 -13.58 30.92
C ALA A 58 18.48 -13.47 30.75
N LYS A 59 19.02 -12.24 30.80
CA LYS A 59 20.46 -12.00 30.75
C LYS A 59 21.17 -12.62 31.96
N TYR A 60 20.62 -12.43 33.15
CA TYR A 60 21.18 -13.00 34.39
C TYR A 60 21.23 -14.53 34.36
N LEU A 61 20.15 -15.18 33.89
CA LEU A 61 20.06 -16.64 33.78
C LEU A 61 20.75 -17.22 32.54
N SER A 62 21.40 -16.38 31.71
CA SER A 62 22.05 -16.77 30.44
C SER A 62 21.09 -17.49 29.48
N LEU A 63 19.85 -17.02 29.41
CA LEU A 63 18.84 -17.51 28.48
C LEU A 63 18.99 -16.86 27.10
N ASP A 64 18.51 -17.57 26.07
CA ASP A 64 18.46 -17.03 24.72
C ASP A 64 17.47 -15.87 24.63
N LYS A 65 18.02 -14.67 24.39
CA LYS A 65 17.29 -13.42 24.35
C LYS A 65 16.23 -13.41 23.24
N ASP A 66 16.51 -14.01 22.08
CA ASP A 66 15.60 -13.94 20.94
C ASP A 66 14.35 -14.77 21.22
N LYS A 67 14.53 -15.99 21.73
CA LYS A 67 13.43 -16.89 22.13
C LYS A 67 12.57 -16.30 23.25
N ILE A 68 13.20 -15.68 24.25
CA ILE A 68 12.48 -15.04 25.36
C ILE A 68 11.65 -13.84 24.86
N ASN A 69 12.23 -13.02 23.98
CA ASN A 69 11.51 -11.88 23.42
C ASN A 69 10.36 -12.32 22.50
N GLU A 70 10.51 -13.42 21.76
CA GLU A 70 9.41 -14.01 20.96
C GLU A 70 8.23 -14.38 21.86
N GLN A 71 8.47 -15.15 22.93
CA GLN A 71 7.40 -15.53 23.87
C GLN A 71 6.77 -14.34 24.60
N LEU A 72 7.58 -13.33 24.95
CA LEU A 72 7.05 -12.10 25.54
C LEU A 72 6.18 -11.35 24.53
N ASN A 73 6.60 -11.27 23.26
CA ASN A 73 5.83 -10.62 22.20
C ASN A 73 4.51 -11.33 21.94
N ASP A 74 4.47 -12.66 21.95
CA ASP A 74 3.22 -13.42 21.83
C ASP A 74 2.23 -13.07 22.95
N TYR A 75 2.72 -13.03 24.20
CA TYR A 75 1.90 -12.59 25.33
C TYR A 75 1.42 -11.14 25.17
N LEU A 76 2.33 -10.22 24.81
CA LEU A 76 1.97 -8.82 24.64
C LEU A 76 0.99 -8.63 23.48
N PHE A 77 1.10 -9.40 22.40
CA PHE A 77 0.17 -9.35 21.27
C PHE A 77 -1.23 -9.79 21.70
N GLU A 78 -1.34 -10.92 22.42
CA GLU A 78 -2.62 -11.40 22.94
C GLU A 78 -3.28 -10.37 23.88
N HIS A 79 -2.48 -9.68 24.72
CA HIS A 79 -2.99 -8.77 25.75
C HIS A 79 -3.16 -7.30 25.32
N THR A 80 -2.34 -6.80 24.40
CA THR A 80 -2.34 -5.37 24.02
C THR A 80 -3.19 -5.07 22.81
N SER A 81 -3.41 -6.03 21.90
CA SER A 81 -4.42 -5.91 20.83
C SER A 81 -4.27 -7.03 19.80
N LYS A 82 -5.41 -7.62 19.39
CA LYS A 82 -5.62 -7.92 17.97
C LYS A 82 -5.57 -6.59 17.24
N ILE A 83 -4.45 -6.25 16.64
CA ILE A 83 -4.35 -5.13 15.72
C ILE A 83 -5.38 -5.39 14.62
N SER A 84 -6.32 -4.47 14.39
CA SER A 84 -7.30 -4.63 13.32
C SER A 84 -6.60 -4.56 11.96
N LEU A 85 -7.07 -5.32 10.97
CA LEU A 85 -6.54 -5.23 9.60
C LEU A 85 -6.61 -3.80 9.07
N GLU A 86 -7.66 -3.08 9.47
CA GLU A 86 -7.88 -1.67 9.16
C GLU A 86 -6.78 -0.76 9.72
N ASP A 87 -6.30 -1.01 10.95
CA ASP A 87 -5.24 -0.21 11.55
C ASP A 87 -3.86 -0.52 10.96
N ILE A 88 -3.59 -1.78 10.59
CA ILE A 88 -2.40 -2.17 9.81
C ILE A 88 -2.41 -1.45 8.45
N GLU A 89 -3.55 -1.44 7.77
CA GLU A 89 -3.72 -0.81 6.47
C GLU A 89 -3.59 0.72 6.57
N ARG A 90 -4.13 1.33 7.63
CA ARG A 90 -3.98 2.77 7.91
C ARG A 90 -2.52 3.18 8.09
N GLU A 91 -1.74 2.41 8.85
CA GLU A 91 -0.31 2.69 9.06
C GLU A 91 0.53 2.39 7.82
N LYS A 92 0.24 1.32 7.06
CA LYS A 92 0.88 1.05 5.76
C LYS A 92 0.67 2.21 4.78
N ASN A 93 -0.55 2.74 4.70
CA ASN A 93 -0.87 3.90 3.87
C ASN A 93 -0.17 5.18 4.34
N LYS A 94 0.02 5.37 5.66
CA LYS A 94 0.83 6.48 6.20
C LYS A 94 2.30 6.36 5.82
N ILE A 95 2.89 5.17 5.92
CA ILE A 95 4.29 4.92 5.52
C ILE A 95 4.49 5.20 4.03
N ASP A 96 3.53 4.81 3.18
CA ASP A 96 3.55 5.13 1.75
C ASP A 96 3.37 6.63 1.47
N SER A 97 2.59 7.34 2.28
CA SER A 97 2.41 8.80 2.16
C SER A 97 3.62 9.60 2.65
N ASN A 98 4.39 9.06 3.60
CA ASN A 98 5.46 9.76 4.31
C ASN A 98 6.86 9.17 4.04
N ARG A 99 7.05 8.55 2.87
CA ARG A 99 8.35 8.03 2.43
C ARG A 99 9.39 9.16 2.44
N ILE A 100 10.23 9.19 3.46
CA ILE A 100 11.50 9.92 3.43
C ILE A 100 12.40 9.14 2.47
N CYS A 101 12.41 9.56 1.22
CA CYS A 101 13.36 9.05 0.23
C CYS A 101 14.74 9.64 0.51
N SER A 102 15.77 8.80 0.42
CA SER A 102 17.12 9.33 0.29
C SER A 102 17.18 10.15 -1.02
N PRO A 103 17.99 11.22 -1.09
CA PRO A 103 18.09 12.06 -2.29
C PRO A 103 18.47 11.29 -3.57
N TYR A 104 18.84 10.00 -3.46
CA TYR A 104 19.25 9.13 -4.56
C TYR A 104 18.27 7.99 -4.85
N THR A 105 17.18 7.86 -4.10
CA THR A 105 16.16 6.80 -4.29
C THR A 105 14.74 7.38 -4.35
N ASN A 106 14.57 8.47 -5.10
CA ASN A 106 13.23 8.91 -5.45
C ASN A 106 12.57 7.82 -6.30
N PRO A 107 11.44 7.23 -5.87
CA PRO A 107 10.67 6.37 -6.75
C PRO A 107 10.29 7.23 -7.95
N ILE A 108 10.67 6.77 -9.14
CA ILE A 108 10.24 7.38 -10.39
C ILE A 108 8.72 7.28 -10.37
N LYS A 109 8.05 8.39 -10.05
CA LYS A 109 6.60 8.49 -10.18
C LYS A 109 6.35 8.38 -11.68
N GLU A 110 5.94 7.20 -12.12
CA GLU A 110 5.41 7.06 -13.47
C GLU A 110 4.29 8.10 -13.59
N LYS A 111 4.47 9.06 -14.50
CA LYS A 111 3.46 10.07 -14.79
C LYS A 111 2.33 9.36 -15.52
N THR A 112 1.49 8.65 -14.78
CA THR A 112 0.20 8.21 -15.29
C THR A 112 -0.59 9.48 -15.56
N LEU A 113 -1.03 9.65 -16.81
CA LEU A 113 -1.94 10.73 -17.16
C LEU A 113 -3.21 10.52 -16.33
N GLU A 114 -3.41 11.34 -15.30
CA GLU A 114 -4.63 11.33 -14.49
C GLU A 114 -5.77 11.91 -15.34
N ILE A 115 -6.36 11.05 -16.20
CA ILE A 115 -7.42 11.38 -17.16
C ILE A 115 -8.66 11.99 -16.46
N ASN A 116 -8.79 11.80 -15.15
CA ASN A 116 -9.93 12.28 -14.35
C ASN A 116 -9.90 13.79 -14.05
N LYS A 117 -8.86 14.54 -14.44
CA LYS A 117 -8.88 16.01 -14.27
C LYS A 117 -9.87 16.65 -15.25
N PRO A 118 -10.66 17.63 -14.80
CA PRO A 118 -11.73 18.25 -15.61
C PRO A 118 -11.18 18.95 -16.87
N GLU A 119 -9.93 19.42 -16.82
CA GLU A 119 -9.25 20.08 -17.95
C GLU A 119 -9.07 19.15 -19.16
N TYR A 120 -8.67 17.89 -18.94
CA TYR A 120 -8.51 16.91 -20.01
C TYR A 120 -9.86 16.49 -20.61
N LYS A 121 -10.90 16.40 -19.78
CA LYS A 121 -12.26 16.09 -20.24
C LYS A 121 -12.79 17.19 -21.17
N LEU A 122 -12.53 18.46 -20.84
CA LEU A 122 -12.90 19.60 -21.70
C LEU A 122 -12.11 19.59 -23.01
N ALA A 123 -10.80 19.38 -22.95
CA ALA A 123 -9.95 19.32 -24.14
C ALA A 123 -10.39 18.21 -25.11
N LEU A 124 -10.76 17.02 -24.60
CA LEU A 124 -11.26 15.92 -25.40
C LEU A 124 -12.56 16.25 -26.14
N ILE A 125 -13.48 16.99 -25.50
CA ILE A 125 -14.75 17.40 -26.12
C ILE A 125 -14.49 18.40 -27.26
N VAL A 126 -13.58 19.36 -27.04
CA VAL A 126 -13.25 20.38 -28.04
C VAL A 126 -12.59 19.77 -29.28
N THR A 127 -11.67 18.81 -29.10
CA THR A 127 -11.02 18.14 -30.24
C THR A 127 -12.01 17.31 -31.06
N LEU A 128 -12.96 16.65 -30.40
CA LEU A 128 -14.01 15.87 -31.06
C LEU A 128 -14.97 16.76 -31.88
N MET A 129 -15.34 17.93 -31.35
CA MET A 129 -16.10 18.95 -32.06
C MET A 129 -15.38 19.45 -33.32
N LEU A 130 -14.07 19.70 -33.23
CA LEU A 130 -13.28 20.21 -34.34
C LEU A 130 -13.15 19.18 -35.47
N LEU A 131 -12.98 17.89 -35.12
CA LEU A 131 -13.01 16.78 -36.09
C LEU A 131 -14.38 16.65 -36.78
N PHE A 132 -15.48 16.83 -36.04
CA PHE A 132 -16.83 16.79 -36.61
C PHE A 132 -17.05 17.91 -37.65
N VAL A 133 -16.60 19.13 -37.37
CA VAL A 133 -16.66 20.24 -38.33
C VAL A 133 -15.84 19.93 -39.58
N LEU A 134 -14.63 19.39 -39.43
CA LEU A 134 -13.78 18.99 -40.54
C LEU A 134 -14.46 17.93 -41.42
N MET A 135 -15.13 16.95 -40.80
CA MET A 135 -15.89 15.90 -41.50
C MET A 135 -17.03 16.49 -42.35
N LEU A 136 -17.78 17.48 -41.84
CA LEU A 136 -18.85 18.14 -42.61
C LEU A 136 -18.32 18.86 -43.85
N ILE A 137 -17.15 19.50 -43.75
CA ILE A 137 -16.49 20.16 -44.88
C ILE A 137 -16.11 19.14 -45.95
N LEU A 138 -15.54 17.99 -45.55
CA LEU A 138 -15.18 16.91 -46.46
C LEU A 138 -16.41 16.33 -47.19
N ILE A 139 -17.53 16.15 -46.48
CA ILE A 139 -18.79 15.69 -47.09
C ILE A 139 -19.28 16.69 -48.14
N LYS A 140 -19.25 18.01 -47.84
CA LYS A 140 -19.64 19.03 -48.82
C LYS A 140 -18.75 19.00 -50.07
N LEU A 141 -17.43 18.90 -49.90
CA LEU A 141 -16.49 18.79 -51.01
C LEU A 141 -16.75 17.54 -51.86
N PHE A 142 -17.02 16.40 -51.22
CA PHE A 142 -17.34 15.16 -51.91
C PHE A 142 -18.65 15.26 -52.71
N LEU A 143 -19.69 15.90 -52.15
CA LEU A 143 -20.96 16.13 -52.84
C LEU A 143 -20.78 17.03 -54.07
N ILE A 144 -20.04 18.13 -53.95
CA ILE A 144 -19.76 19.06 -55.06
C ILE A 144 -19.06 18.32 -56.20
N ASN A 145 -17.98 17.59 -55.91
CA ASN A 145 -17.24 16.83 -56.91
C ASN A 145 -18.11 15.81 -57.65
N ASN A 146 -19.04 15.15 -56.96
CA ASN A 146 -19.97 14.21 -57.60
C ASN A 146 -20.97 14.93 -58.51
N THR A 147 -21.49 16.10 -58.11
CA THR A 147 -22.40 16.88 -58.96
C THR A 147 -21.72 17.41 -60.23
N GLU A 148 -20.42 17.75 -60.17
CA GLU A 148 -19.67 18.17 -61.36
C GLU A 148 -19.43 17.01 -62.33
N LYS A 149 -19.14 15.81 -61.82
CA LYS A 149 -19.03 14.59 -62.64
C LYS A 149 -20.32 14.26 -63.38
N GLU A 150 -21.47 14.31 -62.69
CA GLU A 150 -22.77 14.08 -63.33
C GLU A 150 -23.10 15.12 -64.41
N LYS A 151 -22.79 16.40 -64.15
CA LYS A 151 -22.94 17.46 -65.16
C LYS A 151 -22.05 17.18 -66.38
N GLY A 152 -20.78 16.84 -66.17
CA GLY A 152 -19.83 16.48 -67.23
C GLY A 152 -20.34 15.36 -68.14
N GLN A 153 -20.77 14.24 -67.55
CA GLN A 153 -21.35 13.11 -68.29
C GLN A 153 -22.62 13.50 -69.06
N ARG A 154 -23.44 14.38 -68.50
CA ARG A 154 -24.65 14.87 -69.16
C ARG A 154 -24.34 15.77 -70.36
N TYR A 155 -23.26 16.57 -70.31
CA TYR A 155 -22.79 17.35 -71.46
C TYR A 155 -22.23 16.46 -72.57
N GLU A 156 -21.42 15.45 -72.23
CA GLU A 156 -20.88 14.50 -73.21
C GLU A 156 -22.00 13.75 -73.95
N LYS A 157 -22.98 13.21 -73.21
CA LYS A 157 -24.12 12.50 -73.80
C LYS A 157 -24.98 13.39 -74.70
N LYS A 158 -25.14 14.68 -74.35
CA LYS A 158 -25.86 15.65 -75.20
C LYS A 158 -25.09 15.92 -76.50
N ASN A 159 -23.76 16.04 -76.41
CA ASN A 159 -22.90 16.28 -77.58
C ASN A 159 -22.91 15.08 -78.54
N GLU A 160 -22.88 13.85 -78.02
CA GLU A 160 -23.03 12.63 -78.83
C GLU A 160 -24.39 12.55 -79.53
N PHE A 161 -25.48 12.84 -78.82
CA PHE A 161 -26.82 12.88 -79.41
C PHE A 161 -26.91 13.91 -80.55
N THR A 162 -26.36 15.12 -80.36
CA THR A 162 -26.33 16.13 -81.43
C THR A 162 -25.49 15.69 -82.63
N LYS A 163 -24.35 15.02 -82.41
CA LYS A 163 -23.53 14.51 -83.53
C LYS A 163 -24.25 13.43 -84.34
N GLN A 164 -25.11 12.63 -83.72
CA GLN A 164 -25.94 11.65 -84.41
C GLN A 164 -27.07 12.30 -85.22
N THR A 165 -27.66 13.39 -84.74
CA THR A 165 -28.80 14.05 -85.43
C THR A 165 -28.41 14.86 -86.66
N TYR A 166 -27.14 15.27 -86.81
CA TYR A 166 -26.66 16.09 -87.95
C TYR A 166 -25.82 15.31 -88.98
N ASN A 167 -25.71 13.99 -88.86
CA ASN A 167 -24.97 13.11 -89.78
C ASN A 167 -25.90 12.31 -90.71
N TYR A 168 -26.80 13.00 -91.42
CA TYR A 168 -27.57 12.46 -92.55
C TYR A 168 -27.53 13.44 -93.73
#